data_AF-A0A820KTN3-F1
#
_entry.id   AF-A0A820KTN3-F1
#
_cell.length_a   1.000
_cell.length_b   1.000
_cell.length_c   1.000
_cell.angle_alpha   90.00
_cell.angle_beta   90.00
_cell.angle_gamma   90.00
#
_symmetry.space_group_name_H-M   'P 1'
#
loop_
_entity.id
_entity.type
_entity.pdbx_description
1 polymer ?
#
loop_
_entity_poly.entity_id
_entity_poly.type
_entity_poly.pdbx_seq_one_letter_code
_entity_poly.pdbx_strand_id
1 'polypeptide(L)'
;INLNPLIQNQIGDQRWGAFAQRVLENGPHPRNGKNTDKAHPPIHPTRYPDGQLTEEENKLYELVVRHFLACVSKDAQGDETTIKIDIANEKFHASGLIIRERNYLDVYIYDKWSEKELPHYQLNQTFYPSKIEMVQGETTPPQLLTEADLISLMEKHGIGTDATHAEHISKIQERLYAKMNSERRFEPENLGLGLCEG
;
A
#
# COMPACT_ATOMS: atom_id res chain seq x y z
N ILE A 1 19.85 -3.55 -14.82
CA ILE A 1 19.83 -2.07 -14.84
C ILE A 1 20.82 -1.57 -13.81
N ASN A 2 21.63 -0.56 -14.12
CA ASN A 2 22.50 0.07 -13.13
C ASN A 2 21.68 1.09 -12.33
N LEU A 3 21.47 0.83 -11.04
CA LEU A 3 20.59 1.64 -10.18
C LEU A 3 21.26 2.92 -9.68
N ASN A 4 22.59 2.92 -9.52
CA ASN A 4 23.31 4.04 -8.91
C ASN A 4 23.10 5.37 -9.64
N PRO A 5 23.19 5.45 -10.99
CA PRO A 5 22.92 6.71 -11.70
C PRO A 5 21.48 7.20 -11.54
N LEU A 6 20.52 6.29 -11.47
CA LEU A 6 19.10 6.64 -11.32
C LEU A 6 18.83 7.23 -9.94
N ILE A 7 19.46 6.68 -8.89
CA ILE A 7 19.37 7.19 -7.52
C ILE A 7 20.14 8.52 -7.39
N GLN A 8 21.31 8.62 -8.01
CA GLN A 8 22.13 9.83 -8.02
C GLN A 8 21.34 11.03 -8.57
N ASN A 9 20.55 10.82 -9.61
CA ASN A 9 19.69 11.86 -10.20
C ASN A 9 18.62 12.41 -9.23
N GLN A 10 18.33 11.72 -8.13
CA GLN A 10 17.28 12.10 -7.18
C GLN A 10 17.80 12.88 -5.95
N ILE A 11 19.12 12.98 -5.76
CA ILE A 11 19.73 13.61 -4.57
C ILE A 11 19.38 15.11 -4.46
N GLY A 12 19.14 15.78 -5.58
CA GLY A 12 18.84 17.21 -5.61
C GLY A 12 17.45 17.60 -5.08
N ASP A 13 16.54 16.65 -4.89
CA ASP A 13 15.18 16.95 -4.44
C ASP A 13 15.14 17.25 -2.93
N GLN A 14 14.41 18.30 -2.53
CA GLN A 14 14.32 18.72 -1.14
C GLN A 14 13.54 17.74 -0.25
N ARG A 15 12.63 16.94 -0.83
CA ARG A 15 11.72 16.05 -0.10
C ARG A 15 12.33 14.68 0.18
N TRP A 16 13.14 14.15 -0.74
CA TRP A 16 13.70 12.79 -0.66
C TRP A 16 15.19 12.70 -0.99
N GLY A 17 15.84 13.78 -1.40
CA GLY A 17 17.24 13.75 -1.82
C GLY A 17 18.20 13.24 -0.75
N ALA A 18 17.98 13.64 0.51
CA ALA A 18 18.71 13.12 1.66
C ALA A 18 18.50 11.60 1.86
N PHE A 19 17.34 11.06 1.51
CA PHE A 19 17.10 9.62 1.53
C PHE A 19 17.83 8.91 0.39
N ALA A 20 17.77 9.46 -0.83
CA ALA A 20 18.49 8.92 -1.99
C ALA A 20 20.00 8.83 -1.75
N GLN A 21 20.57 9.86 -1.11
CA GLN A 21 21.98 9.87 -0.67
C GLN A 21 22.29 8.70 0.28
N ARG A 22 21.44 8.47 1.30
CA ARG A 22 21.60 7.33 2.23
C ARG A 22 21.52 5.98 1.52
N VAL A 23 20.67 5.84 0.51
CA VAL A 23 20.57 4.60 -0.28
C VAL A 23 21.88 4.34 -1.03
N LEU A 24 22.51 5.36 -1.61
CA LEU A 24 23.80 5.18 -2.29
C LEU A 24 24.93 4.79 -1.33
N GLU A 25 24.96 5.41 -0.15
CA GLU A 25 25.95 5.10 0.89
C GLU A 25 25.83 3.68 1.42
N ASN A 26 24.60 3.19 1.59
CA ASN A 26 24.34 1.82 2.05
C ASN A 26 24.40 0.77 0.93
N GLY A 27 24.36 1.21 -0.34
CA GLY A 27 24.19 0.37 -1.51
C GLY A 27 22.70 0.05 -1.78
N PRO A 28 22.25 0.09 -3.05
CA PRO A 28 20.86 -0.21 -3.38
C PRO A 28 20.53 -1.70 -3.23
N HIS A 29 19.42 -1.99 -2.56
CA HIS A 29 18.89 -3.33 -2.32
C HIS A 29 17.51 -3.50 -2.95
N PRO A 30 17.40 -3.67 -4.28
CA PRO A 30 16.11 -3.75 -4.97
C PRO A 30 15.30 -5.00 -4.57
N ARG A 31 14.06 -4.79 -4.13
CA ARG A 31 13.08 -5.86 -3.93
C ARG A 31 12.40 -6.21 -5.26
N ASN A 32 12.86 -7.27 -5.92
CA ASN A 32 12.32 -7.71 -7.21
C ASN A 32 10.98 -8.44 -7.07
N GLY A 33 10.07 -8.20 -8.02
CA GLY A 33 8.82 -8.95 -8.17
C GLY A 33 9.00 -10.32 -8.82
N LYS A 34 7.89 -11.06 -8.98
CA LYS A 34 7.87 -12.39 -9.63
C LYS A 34 7.62 -12.34 -11.14
N ASN A 35 7.10 -11.23 -11.64
CA ASN A 35 6.64 -11.09 -13.02
C ASN A 35 7.71 -10.45 -13.91
N THR A 36 7.81 -10.89 -15.16
CA THR A 36 8.66 -10.28 -16.20
C THR A 36 8.07 -10.53 -17.57
N ASP A 37 8.02 -9.49 -18.40
CA ASP A 37 7.69 -9.59 -19.83
C ASP A 37 8.95 -9.75 -20.72
N LYS A 38 10.13 -9.76 -20.10
CA LYS A 38 11.47 -9.80 -20.72
C LYS A 38 11.80 -8.65 -21.68
N ALA A 39 10.93 -7.64 -21.76
CA ALA A 39 11.06 -6.51 -22.69
C ALA A 39 11.20 -5.18 -21.94
N HIS A 40 10.49 -5.03 -20.83
CA HIS A 40 10.39 -3.80 -20.08
C HIS A 40 10.82 -4.01 -18.63
N PRO A 41 11.64 -3.09 -18.08
CA PRO A 41 11.86 -3.05 -16.64
C PRO A 41 10.63 -2.49 -15.90
N PRO A 42 10.57 -2.67 -14.56
CA PRO A 42 9.55 -2.02 -13.75
C PRO A 42 9.53 -0.51 -13.97
N ILE A 43 8.38 0.14 -13.76
CA ILE A 43 8.26 1.60 -13.84
C ILE A 43 9.19 2.24 -12.81
N HIS A 44 10.09 3.12 -13.26
CA HIS A 44 11.09 3.79 -12.42
C HIS A 44 11.44 5.17 -13.00
N PRO A 45 11.90 6.13 -12.18
CA PRO A 45 12.32 7.43 -12.68
C PRO A 45 13.61 7.30 -13.48
N THR A 46 13.60 7.79 -14.72
CA THR A 46 14.77 7.79 -15.62
C THR A 46 15.58 9.08 -15.56
N ARG A 47 14.92 10.20 -15.24
CA ARG A 47 15.52 11.53 -15.13
C ARG A 47 14.81 12.35 -14.04
N TYR A 48 15.52 13.33 -13.49
CA TYR A 48 14.89 14.43 -12.75
C TYR A 48 14.30 15.45 -13.74
N PRO A 49 13.11 16.05 -13.49
CA PRO A 49 12.48 16.97 -14.43
C PRO A 49 13.33 18.24 -14.61
N ASP A 50 13.55 18.67 -15.86
CA ASP A 50 14.30 19.90 -16.17
C ASP A 50 13.45 21.18 -16.06
N GLY A 51 12.14 21.02 -15.82
CA GLY A 51 11.17 22.11 -15.79
C GLY A 51 10.07 21.85 -14.77
N GLN A 52 9.13 22.78 -14.67
CA GLN A 52 7.99 22.65 -13.78
C GLN A 52 7.00 21.65 -14.35
N LEU A 53 6.71 20.60 -13.58
CA LEU A 53 5.59 19.71 -13.81
C LEU A 53 4.30 20.39 -13.36
N THR A 54 3.18 20.07 -14.02
CA THR A 54 1.86 20.39 -13.46
C THR A 54 1.64 19.67 -12.13
N GLU A 55 0.62 20.08 -11.38
CA GLU A 55 0.35 19.47 -10.07
C GLU A 55 0.07 17.95 -10.17
N GLU A 56 -0.69 17.53 -11.18
CA GLU A 56 -1.03 16.11 -11.40
C GLU A 56 0.19 15.29 -11.84
N GLU A 57 0.97 15.81 -12.79
CA GLU A 57 2.23 15.19 -13.23
C GLU A 57 3.22 15.07 -12.08
N ASN A 58 3.35 16.11 -11.24
CA ASN A 58 4.24 16.10 -10.10
C ASN A 58 3.81 15.07 -9.04
N LYS A 59 2.50 14.92 -8.78
CA LYS A 59 1.97 13.91 -7.85
C LYS A 59 2.30 12.49 -8.32
N LEU A 60 2.09 12.20 -9.61
CA LEU A 60 2.41 10.90 -10.18
C LEU A 60 3.93 10.65 -10.21
N TYR A 61 4.72 11.65 -10.60
CA TYR A 61 6.18 11.57 -10.58
C TYR A 61 6.72 11.32 -9.16
N GLU A 62 6.25 12.08 -8.18
CA GLU A 62 6.61 11.91 -6.77
C GLU A 62 6.26 10.50 -6.27
N LEU A 63 5.08 9.97 -6.59
CA LEU A 63 4.70 8.60 -6.24
C LEU A 63 5.70 7.59 -6.82
N VAL A 64 6.02 7.70 -8.11
CA VAL A 64 6.96 6.80 -8.79
C VAL A 64 8.37 6.89 -8.19
N VAL A 65 8.88 8.09 -7.90
CA VAL A 65 10.21 8.28 -7.31
C VAL A 65 10.28 7.72 -5.90
N ARG A 66 9.29 8.05 -5.05
CA ARG A 66 9.25 7.53 -3.67
C ARG A 66 9.12 6.03 -3.65
N HIS A 67 8.29 5.45 -4.52
CA HIS A 67 8.16 4.01 -4.64
C HIS A 67 9.48 3.37 -5.07
N PHE A 68 10.14 3.92 -6.10
CA PHE A 68 11.44 3.44 -6.55
C PHE A 68 12.50 3.47 -5.43
N LEU A 69 12.64 4.61 -4.74
CA LEU A 69 13.62 4.77 -3.65
C LEU A 69 13.33 3.83 -2.47
N ALA A 70 12.04 3.61 -2.17
CA ALA A 70 11.62 2.64 -1.17
C ALA A 70 11.96 1.20 -1.56
N CYS A 71 11.70 0.81 -2.81
CA CYS A 71 11.99 -0.52 -3.33
C CYS A 71 13.48 -0.86 -3.34
N VAL A 72 14.37 0.13 -3.46
CA VAL A 72 15.83 -0.06 -3.41
C VAL A 72 16.41 0.15 -2.01
N SER A 73 15.57 0.41 -1.01
CA SER A 73 15.94 0.56 0.39
C SER A 73 15.73 -0.76 1.16
N LYS A 74 16.22 -0.79 2.40
CA LYS A 74 15.95 -1.86 3.37
C LYS A 74 14.49 -1.83 3.84
N ASP A 75 13.98 -2.99 4.24
CA ASP A 75 12.69 -3.14 4.92
C ASP A 75 12.71 -2.46 6.29
N ALA A 76 11.55 -1.97 6.75
CA ALA A 76 11.41 -1.48 8.11
C ALA A 76 11.55 -2.63 9.13
N GLN A 77 12.16 -2.37 10.28
CA GLN A 77 12.40 -3.36 11.34
C GLN A 77 11.74 -2.90 12.64
N GLY A 78 11.17 -3.84 13.38
CA GLY A 78 10.46 -3.56 14.62
C GLY A 78 10.26 -4.84 15.43
N ASP A 79 9.99 -4.64 16.71
CA ASP A 79 9.76 -5.70 17.68
C ASP A 79 8.26 -5.81 17.96
N GLU A 80 7.69 -6.98 17.69
CA GLU A 80 6.35 -7.33 18.14
C GLU A 80 6.41 -8.00 19.51
N THR A 81 5.61 -7.51 20.45
CA THR A 81 5.43 -8.12 21.78
C THR A 81 4.01 -8.60 21.93
N THR A 82 3.81 -9.89 22.22
CA THR A 82 2.50 -10.46 22.53
C THR A 82 2.44 -10.89 23.98
N ILE A 83 1.51 -10.30 24.73
CA ILE A 83 1.19 -10.66 26.11
C ILE A 83 -0.03 -11.57 26.08
N LYS A 84 0.08 -12.74 26.72
CA LYS A 84 -1.02 -13.70 26.87
C LYS A 84 -1.52 -13.64 28.30
N ILE A 85 -2.84 -13.55 28.47
CA ILE A 85 -3.51 -13.40 29.76
C ILE A 85 -4.50 -14.54 29.91
N ASP A 86 -4.57 -15.13 31.10
CA ASP A 86 -5.55 -16.14 31.48
C ASP A 86 -6.50 -15.55 32.53
N ILE A 87 -7.80 -15.61 32.27
CA ILE A 87 -8.84 -15.24 33.23
C ILE A 87 -9.79 -16.43 33.35
N ALA A 88 -9.69 -17.17 34.46
CA ALA A 88 -10.54 -18.33 34.73
C ALA A 88 -10.51 -19.39 33.61
N ASN A 89 -9.32 -19.70 33.07
CA ASN A 89 -9.06 -20.59 31.93
C ASN A 89 -9.45 -20.04 30.55
N GLU A 90 -9.92 -18.79 30.45
CA GLU A 90 -10.15 -18.10 29.18
C GLU A 90 -8.90 -17.30 28.77
N LYS A 91 -8.46 -17.47 27.51
CA LYS A 91 -7.21 -16.88 27.01
C LYS A 91 -7.47 -15.61 26.23
N PHE A 92 -6.86 -14.52 26.67
CA PHE A 92 -6.83 -13.24 25.99
C PHE A 92 -5.40 -12.93 25.56
N HIS A 93 -5.25 -12.01 24.60
CA HIS A 93 -3.94 -11.51 24.24
C HIS A 93 -3.98 -10.01 23.93
N ALA A 94 -2.84 -9.37 24.15
CA ALA A 94 -2.57 -8.02 23.67
C ALA A 94 -1.25 -8.04 22.90
N SER A 95 -1.28 -7.53 21.67
CA SER A 95 -0.07 -7.30 20.88
C SER A 95 0.31 -5.82 20.85
N GLY A 96 1.61 -5.57 20.89
CA GLY A 96 2.25 -4.27 20.76
C GLY A 96 3.40 -4.34 19.76
N LEU A 97 3.77 -3.18 19.24
CA LEU A 97 4.79 -3.03 18.21
C LEU A 97 5.64 -1.79 18.52
N ILE A 98 6.96 -1.95 18.46
CA ILE A 98 7.93 -0.85 18.54
C ILE A 98 8.78 -0.89 17.28
N ILE A 99 8.89 0.21 16.55
CA ILE A 99 9.66 0.32 15.31
C ILE A 99 11.11 0.67 15.68
N ARG A 100 12.06 -0.20 15.32
CA ARG A 100 13.50 0.01 15.56
C ARG A 100 14.15 0.79 14.45
N GLU A 101 13.81 0.45 13.21
CA GLU A 101 14.34 1.09 12.01
C GLU A 101 13.19 1.35 11.04
N ARG A 102 12.95 2.61 10.71
CA ARG A 102 11.90 2.99 9.76
C ARG A 102 12.26 2.65 8.32
N ASN A 103 13.54 2.75 7.97
CA ASN A 103 14.08 2.46 6.65
C ASN A 103 13.18 3.03 5.52
N TYR A 104 12.64 2.20 4.63
CA TYR A 104 11.82 2.68 3.50
C TYR A 104 10.63 3.59 3.89
N LEU A 105 10.11 3.47 5.11
CA LEU A 105 8.99 4.28 5.61
C LEU A 105 9.35 5.77 5.76
N ASP A 106 10.63 6.13 5.69
CA ASP A 106 11.06 7.54 5.71
C ASP A 106 10.87 8.23 4.35
N VAL A 107 10.79 7.47 3.24
CA VAL A 107 10.56 8.02 1.90
C VAL A 107 9.16 7.70 1.38
N TYR A 108 8.61 6.54 1.72
CA TYR A 108 7.32 6.08 1.22
C TYR A 108 6.17 6.41 2.18
N ILE A 109 5.75 7.67 2.16
CA ILE A 109 4.73 8.22 3.08
C ILE A 109 3.31 7.66 2.88
N TYR A 110 3.10 6.87 1.83
CA TYR A 110 1.81 6.27 1.50
C TYR A 110 1.54 5.01 2.33
N ASP A 111 2.60 4.36 2.83
CA ASP A 111 2.50 3.26 3.76
C ASP A 111 2.58 3.76 5.20
N LYS A 112 1.74 3.20 6.07
CA LYS A 112 1.72 3.53 7.50
C LYS A 112 2.02 2.29 8.32
N TRP A 113 3.06 2.37 9.12
CA TRP A 113 3.37 1.41 10.18
C TRP A 113 3.37 2.17 11.51
N SER A 114 2.39 1.87 12.36
CA SER A 114 2.13 2.61 13.59
C SER A 114 2.59 1.81 14.80
N GLU A 115 3.34 2.48 15.68
CA GLU A 115 3.73 1.90 16.96
C GLU A 115 2.54 1.75 17.90
N LYS A 116 2.58 0.69 18.69
CA LYS A 116 1.64 0.42 19.77
C LYS A 116 2.43 -0.13 20.94
N GLU A 117 2.93 0.76 21.77
CA GLU A 117 3.67 0.36 22.96
C GLU A 117 2.73 -0.28 23.98
N LEU A 118 3.16 -1.42 24.53
CA LEU A 118 2.48 -2.05 25.66
C LEU A 118 3.23 -1.70 26.95
N PRO A 119 2.53 -1.51 28.08
CA PRO A 119 3.17 -1.46 29.38
C PRO A 119 4.03 -2.71 29.61
N HIS A 120 5.05 -2.59 30.46
CA HIS A 120 5.85 -3.75 30.84
C HIS A 120 5.04 -4.69 31.74
N TYR A 121 5.00 -5.98 31.38
CA TYR A 121 4.45 -7.05 32.20
C TYR A 121 5.50 -8.13 32.43
N GLN A 122 5.49 -8.73 33.62
CA GLN A 122 6.34 -9.85 33.97
C GLN A 122 5.61 -11.19 33.77
N LEU A 123 6.37 -12.24 33.46
CA LEU A 123 5.81 -13.59 33.38
C LEU A 123 5.20 -13.98 34.73
N ASN A 124 3.99 -14.54 34.69
CA ASN A 124 3.18 -14.90 35.87
C ASN A 124 2.73 -13.71 36.75
N GLN A 125 2.86 -12.47 36.26
CA GLN A 125 2.29 -11.31 36.95
C GLN A 125 0.77 -11.43 37.04
N THR A 126 0.23 -11.20 38.24
CA THR A 126 -1.21 -11.13 38.47
C THR A 126 -1.66 -9.67 38.56
N PHE A 127 -2.83 -9.38 38.03
CA PHE A 127 -3.45 -8.05 38.07
C PHE A 127 -4.97 -8.18 37.93
N TYR A 128 -5.69 -7.11 38.26
CA TYR A 128 -7.13 -7.02 38.04
C TYR A 128 -7.43 -6.28 36.73
N PRO A 129 -8.23 -6.86 35.82
CA PRO A 129 -8.66 -6.15 34.61
C PRO A 129 -9.52 -4.94 34.99
N SER A 130 -9.41 -3.85 34.24
CA SER A 130 -10.19 -2.63 34.49
C SER A 130 -11.68 -2.83 34.17
N LYS A 131 -11.97 -3.60 33.12
CA LYS A 131 -13.32 -3.98 32.68
C LYS A 131 -13.29 -5.37 32.04
N ILE A 132 -14.39 -6.09 32.18
CA ILE A 132 -14.68 -7.32 31.43
C ILE A 132 -16.07 -7.11 30.83
N GLU A 133 -16.15 -7.06 29.50
CA GLU A 133 -17.36 -6.69 28.77
C GLU A 133 -17.76 -7.81 27.79
N MET A 134 -19.07 -8.06 27.68
CA MET A 134 -19.63 -8.92 26.64
C MET A 134 -20.20 -8.02 25.54
N VAL A 135 -19.40 -7.78 24.52
CA VAL A 135 -19.77 -6.90 23.40
C VAL A 135 -20.54 -7.69 22.33
N GLN A 136 -21.48 -7.02 21.67
CA GLN A 136 -22.17 -7.55 20.49
C GLN A 136 -21.54 -6.97 19.21
N GLY A 137 -21.54 -7.77 18.14
CA GLY A 137 -21.08 -7.36 16.82
C GLY A 137 -21.96 -7.98 15.74
N GLU A 138 -21.98 -7.36 14.57
CA GLU A 138 -22.75 -7.79 13.40
C GLU A 138 -21.81 -8.01 12.21
N THR A 139 -22.21 -8.88 11.28
CA THR A 139 -21.49 -9.04 10.03
C THR A 139 -21.84 -7.89 9.09
N THR A 140 -20.83 -7.38 8.39
CA THR A 140 -21.02 -6.35 7.35
C THR A 140 -20.96 -6.98 5.97
N PRO A 141 -21.82 -6.57 5.02
CA PRO A 141 -21.73 -7.04 3.64
C PRO A 141 -20.44 -6.53 2.97
N PRO A 142 -19.99 -7.17 1.88
CA PRO A 142 -18.91 -6.65 1.06
C PRO A 142 -19.22 -5.24 0.53
N GLN A 143 -18.19 -4.42 0.42
CA GLN A 143 -18.32 -3.10 -0.20
C GLN A 143 -18.37 -3.23 -1.72
N LEU A 144 -19.01 -2.25 -2.37
CA LEU A 144 -18.92 -2.11 -3.82
C LEU A 144 -17.46 -1.88 -4.26
N LEU A 145 -17.16 -2.32 -5.47
CA LEU A 145 -15.81 -2.30 -6.03
C LEU A 145 -15.35 -0.86 -6.29
N THR A 146 -14.15 -0.52 -5.86
CA THR A 146 -13.43 0.63 -6.41
C THR A 146 -12.83 0.28 -7.78
N GLU A 147 -12.28 1.26 -8.47
CA GLU A 147 -11.52 1.01 -9.71
C GLU A 147 -10.31 0.10 -9.48
N ALA A 148 -9.59 0.28 -8.37
CA ALA A 148 -8.48 -0.59 -8.01
C ALA A 148 -8.94 -2.03 -7.73
N ASP A 149 -10.08 -2.22 -7.07
CA ASP A 149 -10.65 -3.55 -6.82
C ASP A 149 -11.06 -4.23 -8.13
N LEU A 150 -11.69 -3.47 -9.04
CA LEU A 150 -12.10 -3.99 -10.35
C LEU A 150 -10.90 -4.37 -11.21
N ILE A 151 -9.85 -3.55 -11.26
CA ILE A 151 -8.58 -3.87 -11.94
C ILE A 151 -7.98 -5.15 -11.35
N SER A 152 -7.93 -5.27 -10.02
CA SER A 152 -7.40 -6.45 -9.34
C SER A 152 -8.19 -7.72 -9.68
N LEU A 153 -9.51 -7.62 -9.83
CA LEU A 153 -10.36 -8.73 -10.27
C LEU A 153 -10.13 -9.07 -11.75
N MET A 154 -10.00 -8.07 -12.63
CA MET A 154 -9.69 -8.26 -14.03
C MET A 154 -8.36 -9.01 -14.22
N GLU A 155 -7.31 -8.62 -13.49
CA GLU A 155 -6.01 -9.31 -13.46
C GLU A 155 -6.14 -10.76 -12.97
N LYS A 156 -6.83 -10.95 -11.83
CA LYS A 156 -7.04 -12.28 -11.24
C LYS A 156 -7.75 -13.24 -12.21
N HIS A 157 -8.66 -12.73 -13.03
CA HIS A 157 -9.41 -13.51 -14.00
C HIS A 157 -8.78 -13.51 -15.41
N GLY A 158 -7.65 -12.82 -15.61
CA GLY A 158 -6.95 -12.75 -16.89
C GLY A 158 -7.74 -12.03 -18.00
N ILE A 159 -8.59 -11.06 -17.63
CA ILE A 159 -9.44 -10.32 -18.58
C ILE A 159 -8.85 -8.92 -18.78
N GLY A 160 -8.41 -8.64 -20.01
CA GLY A 160 -7.65 -7.42 -20.29
C GLY A 160 -6.17 -7.58 -19.89
N THR A 161 -5.44 -6.47 -20.02
CA THR A 161 -4.03 -6.34 -19.65
C THR A 161 -3.83 -4.97 -19.00
N ASP A 162 -2.68 -4.75 -18.36
CA ASP A 162 -2.29 -3.46 -17.75
C ASP A 162 -2.56 -2.26 -18.67
N ALA A 163 -2.40 -2.44 -19.99
CA ALA A 163 -2.63 -1.40 -21.00
C ALA A 163 -4.12 -1.19 -21.37
N THR A 164 -4.99 -2.16 -21.12
CA THR A 164 -6.39 -2.15 -21.59
C THR A 164 -7.43 -2.10 -20.48
N HIS A 165 -7.05 -2.28 -19.21
CA HIS A 165 -7.99 -2.23 -18.08
C HIS A 165 -8.74 -0.91 -18.01
N ALA A 166 -8.03 0.22 -18.06
CA ALA A 166 -8.62 1.55 -18.03
C ALA A 166 -9.63 1.75 -19.18
N GLU A 167 -9.30 1.30 -20.39
CA GLU A 167 -10.19 1.42 -21.55
C GLU A 167 -11.51 0.63 -21.37
N HIS A 168 -11.44 -0.60 -20.87
CA HIS A 168 -12.64 -1.40 -20.61
C HIS A 168 -13.52 -0.77 -19.52
N ILE A 169 -12.90 -0.26 -18.46
CA ILE A 169 -13.59 0.40 -17.35
C ILE A 169 -14.26 1.70 -17.82
N SER A 170 -13.58 2.51 -18.64
CA SER A 170 -14.19 3.71 -19.23
C SER A 170 -15.39 3.37 -20.11
N LYS A 171 -15.30 2.33 -20.94
CA LYS A 171 -16.42 1.92 -21.83
C LYS A 171 -17.69 1.55 -21.08
N ILE A 172 -17.61 0.86 -19.93
CA ILE A 172 -18.81 0.52 -19.15
C ILE A 172 -19.44 1.75 -18.50
N GLN A 173 -18.65 2.78 -18.18
CA GLN A 173 -19.14 4.06 -17.67
C GLN A 173 -19.76 4.91 -18.79
N GLU A 174 -19.08 5.04 -19.93
CA GLU A 174 -19.55 5.79 -21.10
C GLU A 174 -20.89 5.25 -21.63
N ARG A 175 -21.07 3.92 -21.58
CA ARG A 175 -22.31 3.24 -22.00
C ARG A 175 -23.38 3.22 -20.92
N LEU A 176 -23.13 3.83 -19.76
CA LEU A 176 -24.07 3.92 -18.64
C LEU A 176 -24.50 2.55 -18.10
N TYR A 177 -23.59 1.56 -18.12
CA TYR A 177 -23.82 0.25 -17.49
C TYR A 177 -23.47 0.26 -16.01
N ALA A 178 -22.49 1.09 -15.63
CA ALA A 178 -22.15 1.35 -14.24
C ALA A 178 -21.74 2.81 -14.07
N LYS A 179 -21.96 3.36 -12.88
CA LYS A 179 -21.51 4.70 -12.50
C LYS A 179 -20.65 4.64 -11.25
N MET A 180 -19.86 5.69 -11.04
CA MET A 180 -19.13 5.87 -9.80
C MET A 180 -19.99 6.68 -8.81
N ASN A 181 -20.20 6.15 -7.61
CA ASN A 181 -20.94 6.84 -6.55
C ASN A 181 -20.05 7.89 -5.84
N SER A 182 -20.63 8.60 -4.86
CA SER A 182 -19.89 9.62 -4.08
C SER A 182 -18.70 9.08 -3.29
N GLU A 183 -18.65 7.78 -3.03
CA GLU A 183 -17.54 7.09 -2.35
C GLU A 183 -16.50 6.51 -3.33
N ARG A 184 -16.58 6.86 -4.62
CA ARG A 184 -15.71 6.36 -5.68
C ARG A 184 -15.78 4.85 -5.90
N ARG A 185 -16.99 4.27 -5.75
CA ARG A 185 -17.27 2.85 -6.00
C ARG A 185 -18.22 2.67 -7.17
N PHE A 186 -18.06 1.56 -7.90
CA PHE A 186 -18.92 1.18 -9.00
C PHE A 186 -20.27 0.70 -8.49
N GLU A 187 -21.31 1.41 -8.91
CA GLU A 187 -22.71 1.02 -8.76
C GLU A 187 -23.25 0.65 -10.15
N PRO A 188 -23.75 -0.57 -10.34
CA PRO A 188 -24.33 -0.96 -11.60
C PRO A 188 -25.66 -0.24 -11.83
N GLU A 189 -25.92 0.17 -13.07
CA GLU A 189 -27.18 0.78 -13.47
C GLU A 189 -28.20 -0.30 -13.85
N ASN A 190 -29.50 0.04 -13.85
CA ASN A 190 -30.57 -0.90 -14.17
C ASN A 190 -30.37 -1.59 -15.53
N LEU A 191 -29.89 -0.85 -16.55
CA LEU A 191 -29.57 -1.42 -17.86
C LEU A 191 -28.40 -2.41 -17.78
N GLY A 192 -27.36 -2.08 -17.02
CA GLY A 192 -26.21 -2.95 -16.81
C GLY A 192 -26.58 -4.26 -16.09
N LEU A 193 -27.39 -4.15 -15.02
CA LEU A 193 -27.91 -5.33 -14.30
C LEU A 193 -28.76 -6.21 -15.20
N GLY A 194 -29.74 -5.62 -15.89
CA GLY A 194 -30.64 -6.37 -16.78
C GLY A 194 -29.91 -7.10 -17.91
N LEU A 195 -28.80 -6.54 -18.43
CA LEU A 195 -27.97 -7.19 -19.44
C LEU A 195 -27.05 -8.28 -18.86
N CYS A 196 -26.67 -8.19 -17.58
CA CYS A 196 -25.80 -9.17 -16.93
C CYS A 196 -26.58 -10.39 -16.41
N GLU A 197 -27.83 -10.20 -16.00
CA GLU A 197 -28.70 -11.24 -15.44
C GLU A 197 -29.58 -11.95 -16.48
N GLY A 198 -29.81 -11.32 -17.64
CA GLY A 198 -30.62 -11.85 -18.74
C GLY A 198 -29.87 -12.83 -19.64
#